data_AF-A0A382Q135-F1
#
_entry.id   AF-A0A382Q135-F1
#
_cell.length_a   1.000
_cell.length_b   1.000
_cell.length_c   1.000
_cell.angle_alpha   90.00
_cell.angle_beta   90.00
_cell.angle_gamma   90.00
#
_symmetry.space_group_name_H-M   'P 1'
#
loop_
_entity.id
_entity.type
_entity.pdbx_description
1 polymer ?
#
loop_
_entity_poly.entity_id
_entity_poly.type
_entity_poly.pdbx_seq_one_letter_code
_entity_poly.pdbx_strand_id
1 'polypeptide(L)'
;MSSSMSSRERVLATLQHQETDRVPINYSANPGIDTRLKAHFGLDPRDSEGLRQRLGVDFREVACRYAGPRLHAELPDRRVDPVWGRRTRWIEHESGGYWDYCDFPLRDADEGAVADWPSPSPDDYDYNQMVAEARRLRELGVAVFYG
;
A
#
# COMPACT_ATOMS: atom_id res chain seq x y z
N MET A 1 -22.47 28.34 6.66
CA MET A 1 -21.95 27.04 7.12
C MET A 1 -21.59 26.27 5.86
N SER A 2 -20.32 25.97 5.61
CA SER A 2 -19.94 25.10 4.49
C SER A 2 -20.60 23.74 4.70
N SER A 3 -21.28 23.19 3.68
CA SER A 3 -21.81 21.83 3.76
C SER A 3 -20.65 20.86 3.98
N SER A 4 -20.80 19.91 4.90
CA SER A 4 -19.79 18.86 5.10
C SER A 4 -19.69 18.01 3.82
N MET A 5 -18.47 17.87 3.28
CA MET A 5 -18.21 17.03 2.11
C MET A 5 -18.05 15.57 2.56
N SER A 6 -18.47 14.62 1.73
CA SER A 6 -18.04 13.23 1.89
C SER A 6 -16.54 13.09 1.65
N SER A 7 -15.95 12.01 2.18
CA SER A 7 -14.54 11.69 1.93
C SER A 7 -14.21 11.61 0.43
N ARG A 8 -15.11 11.01 -0.36
CA ARG A 8 -14.95 10.93 -1.81
C ARG A 8 -15.00 12.31 -2.48
N GLU A 9 -15.98 13.14 -2.15
CA GLU A 9 -16.10 14.51 -2.72
C GLU A 9 -14.87 15.34 -2.37
N ARG A 10 -14.42 15.29 -1.12
CA ARG A 10 -13.25 16.02 -0.63
C ARG A 10 -11.99 15.64 -1.41
N VAL A 11 -11.74 14.35 -1.61
CA VAL A 11 -10.57 13.87 -2.38
C VAL A 11 -10.66 14.30 -3.84
N LEU A 12 -11.81 14.14 -4.49
CA LEU A 12 -11.98 14.52 -5.89
C LEU A 12 -11.84 16.03 -6.11
N ALA A 13 -12.40 16.85 -5.22
CA ALA A 13 -12.25 18.30 -5.25
C ALA A 13 -10.79 18.73 -5.03
N THR A 14 -10.09 18.09 -4.09
CA THR A 14 -8.65 18.33 -3.86
C THR A 14 -7.83 18.06 -5.12
N LEU A 15 -8.08 16.92 -5.79
CA LEU A 15 -7.40 16.56 -7.05
C LEU A 15 -7.74 17.50 -8.22
N GLN A 16 -8.85 18.23 -8.12
CA GLN A 16 -9.25 19.27 -9.08
C GLN A 16 -8.80 20.67 -8.66
N HIS A 17 -7.97 20.78 -7.61
CA HIS A 17 -7.50 22.05 -7.05
C HIS A 17 -8.64 23.00 -6.61
N GLN A 18 -9.74 22.43 -6.10
CA GLN A 18 -10.87 23.16 -5.55
C GLN A 18 -10.78 23.29 -4.03
N GLU A 19 -11.39 24.33 -3.46
CA GLU A 19 -11.50 24.49 -2.01
C GLU A 19 -12.36 23.39 -1.39
N THR A 20 -11.92 22.85 -0.25
CA THR A 20 -12.57 21.75 0.46
C THR A 20 -12.82 22.10 1.92
N ASP A 21 -13.77 21.42 2.56
CA ASP A 21 -14.09 21.62 3.98
C ASP A 21 -12.95 21.28 4.96
N ARG A 22 -12.02 20.40 4.56
CA ARG A 22 -10.70 20.17 5.17
C ARG A 22 -9.77 19.45 4.19
N VAL A 23 -8.48 19.41 4.49
CA VAL A 23 -7.50 18.60 3.73
C VAL A 23 -7.84 17.10 3.87
N PRO A 24 -7.88 16.31 2.77
CA PRO A 24 -8.00 14.86 2.86
C PRO A 24 -6.79 14.23 3.54
N ILE A 25 -6.99 13.16 4.31
CA ILE A 25 -5.93 12.48 5.06
C ILE A 25 -5.82 11.01 4.67
N ASN A 26 -4.57 10.52 4.66
CA ASN A 26 -4.26 9.10 4.65
C ASN A 26 -3.81 8.64 6.05
N TYR A 27 -3.67 7.33 6.24
CA TYR A 27 -3.07 6.74 7.42
C TYR A 27 -2.04 5.67 7.03
N SER A 28 -0.83 5.81 7.56
CA SER A 28 0.23 4.82 7.54
C SER A 28 1.03 4.94 8.83
N ALA A 29 1.35 3.82 9.47
CA ALA A 29 2.05 3.79 10.75
C ALA A 29 2.88 2.53 10.91
N ASN A 30 3.85 2.57 11.82
CA ASN A 30 4.54 1.37 12.26
C ASN A 30 3.62 0.50 13.14
N PRO A 31 3.91 -0.80 13.30
CA PRO A 31 3.04 -1.72 14.05
C PRO A 31 2.79 -1.29 15.52
N GLY A 32 3.78 -0.65 16.14
CA GLY A 32 3.67 -0.17 17.53
C GLY A 32 2.67 0.98 17.69
N ILE A 33 2.70 1.97 16.80
CA ILE A 33 1.73 3.08 16.78
C ILE A 33 0.33 2.54 16.44
N ASP A 34 0.24 1.67 15.44
CA ASP A 34 -1.03 1.08 15.02
C ASP A 34 -1.73 0.33 16.15
N THR A 35 -0.97 -0.50 16.87
CA THR A 35 -1.47 -1.24 18.05
C THR A 35 -1.98 -0.30 19.13
N ARG A 36 -1.24 0.77 19.42
CA ARG A 36 -1.61 1.74 20.46
C ARG A 36 -2.85 2.57 20.08
N LEU A 37 -2.99 2.94 18.80
CA LEU A 37 -4.18 3.64 18.31
C LEU A 37 -5.42 2.74 18.37
N LYS A 38 -5.32 1.47 17.96
CA LYS A 38 -6.43 0.51 18.08
C LYS A 38 -6.85 0.32 19.53
N ALA A 39 -5.88 0.17 20.44
CA ALA A 39 -6.16 0.08 21.88
C ALA A 39 -6.83 1.35 22.42
N HIS A 40 -6.35 2.54 22.02
CA HIS A 40 -6.93 3.83 22.42
C HIS A 40 -8.40 3.95 21.99
N PHE A 41 -8.75 3.48 20.79
CA PHE A 41 -10.13 3.51 20.29
C PHE A 41 -10.98 2.30 20.71
N GLY A 42 -10.41 1.33 21.44
CA GLY A 42 -11.12 0.10 21.86
C GLY A 42 -11.45 -0.85 20.70
N LEU A 43 -10.62 -0.89 19.66
CA LEU A 43 -10.82 -1.73 18.46
C LEU A 43 -10.14 -3.10 18.59
N ASP A 44 -10.64 -4.10 17.85
CA ASP A 44 -9.93 -5.39 17.70
C ASP A 44 -8.54 -5.12 17.09
N PRO A 45 -7.46 -5.78 17.58
CA PRO A 45 -6.12 -5.60 17.04
C PRO A 45 -6.00 -5.81 15.52
N ARG A 46 -6.90 -6.59 14.92
CA ARG A 46 -6.97 -6.88 13.49
C ARG A 46 -7.88 -5.91 12.73
N ASP A 47 -8.62 -5.05 13.41
CA ASP A 47 -9.59 -4.13 12.80
C ASP A 47 -8.91 -2.87 12.23
N SER A 48 -8.28 -3.05 11.08
CA SER A 48 -7.59 -1.97 10.39
C SER A 48 -8.56 -1.02 9.68
N GLU A 49 -9.73 -1.49 9.26
CA GLU A 49 -10.72 -0.63 8.61
C GLU A 49 -11.45 0.24 9.64
N GLY A 50 -11.84 -0.33 10.79
CA GLY A 50 -12.42 0.43 11.90
C GLY A 50 -11.48 1.53 12.36
N LEU A 51 -10.16 1.28 12.45
CA LEU A 51 -9.22 2.35 12.80
C LEU A 51 -9.24 3.49 11.77
N ARG A 52 -9.19 3.17 10.47
CA ARG A 52 -9.24 4.18 9.41
C ARG A 52 -10.55 4.98 9.43
N GLN A 53 -11.67 4.34 9.79
CA GLN A 53 -12.94 5.04 10.00
C GLN A 53 -12.90 5.97 11.21
N ARG A 54 -12.37 5.52 12.36
CA ARG A 54 -12.21 6.36 13.57
C ARG A 54 -11.30 7.57 13.34
N LEU A 55 -10.28 7.41 12.51
CA LEU A 55 -9.37 8.48 12.14
C LEU A 55 -9.93 9.40 11.05
N GLY A 56 -11.03 9.04 10.38
CA GLY A 56 -11.60 9.84 9.28
C GLY A 56 -10.78 9.80 7.99
N VAL A 57 -10.08 8.69 7.72
CA VAL A 57 -9.23 8.52 6.53
C VAL A 57 -10.08 8.55 5.26
N ASP A 58 -9.72 9.42 4.33
CA ASP A 58 -10.59 9.79 3.21
C ASP A 58 -10.55 8.86 2.01
N PHE A 59 -9.45 8.11 1.88
CA PHE A 59 -9.23 7.23 0.75
C PHE A 59 -8.65 5.88 1.16
N ARG A 60 -8.83 4.89 0.30
CA ARG A 60 -8.33 3.53 0.47
C ARG A 60 -7.55 3.11 -0.77
N GLU A 61 -6.45 2.44 -0.51
CA GLU A 61 -5.65 1.81 -1.54
C GLU A 61 -6.31 0.50 -1.97
N VAL A 62 -6.34 0.26 -3.27
CA VAL A 62 -6.53 -1.06 -3.84
C VAL A 62 -5.26 -1.45 -4.59
N ALA A 63 -4.72 -2.62 -4.27
CA ALA A 63 -3.61 -3.20 -5.00
C ALA A 63 -4.13 -4.22 -6.01
N CYS A 64 -3.43 -4.37 -7.13
CA CYS A 64 -3.68 -5.47 -8.06
C CYS A 64 -2.80 -6.64 -7.67
N ARG A 65 -3.41 -7.73 -7.21
CA ARG A 65 -2.67 -8.90 -6.73
C ARG A 65 -1.94 -9.56 -7.90
N TYR A 66 -0.62 -9.72 -7.76
CA TYR A 66 0.16 -10.60 -8.64
C TYR A 66 -0.26 -12.06 -8.43
N ALA A 67 -0.66 -12.73 -9.52
CA ALA A 67 -1.13 -14.10 -9.57
C ALA A 67 -0.23 -15.01 -10.44
N GLY A 68 0.81 -14.45 -11.05
CA GLY A 68 1.80 -15.19 -11.83
C GLY A 68 2.80 -15.99 -10.97
N PRO A 69 3.74 -16.69 -11.62
CA PRO A 69 4.76 -17.47 -10.94
C PRO A 69 5.81 -16.58 -10.26
N ARG A 70 6.52 -17.10 -9.26
CA ARG A 70 7.68 -16.40 -8.69
C ARG A 70 8.78 -16.27 -9.76
N LEU A 71 9.20 -15.05 -10.08
CA LEU A 71 10.18 -14.73 -11.12
C LEU A 71 11.63 -14.74 -10.61
N HIS A 72 11.84 -14.52 -9.30
CA HIS A 72 13.18 -14.45 -8.71
C HIS A 72 13.35 -15.46 -7.59
N ALA A 73 14.40 -16.28 -7.68
CA ALA A 73 14.71 -17.31 -6.68
C ALA A 73 14.89 -16.71 -5.26
N GLU A 74 14.57 -17.53 -4.25
CA GLU A 74 14.89 -17.20 -2.86
C GLU A 74 16.40 -17.26 -2.64
N LEU A 75 16.88 -16.42 -1.72
CA LEU A 75 18.28 -16.37 -1.32
C LEU A 75 18.35 -16.53 0.19
N PRO A 76 19.31 -17.33 0.71
CA PRO A 76 19.56 -17.41 2.15
C PRO A 76 19.80 -16.01 2.74
N ASP A 77 19.28 -15.77 3.95
CA ASP A 77 19.43 -14.51 4.70
C ASP A 77 18.98 -13.25 3.96
N ARG A 78 18.09 -13.40 2.98
CA ARG A 78 17.50 -12.30 2.22
C ARG A 78 16.00 -12.51 2.09
N ARG A 79 15.26 -11.41 2.19
CA ARG A 79 13.90 -11.33 1.67
C ARG A 79 13.98 -10.88 0.22
N VAL A 80 13.68 -11.80 -0.69
CA VAL A 80 13.64 -11.53 -2.14
C VAL A 80 12.20 -11.28 -2.57
N ASP A 81 11.94 -10.09 -3.14
CA ASP A 81 10.69 -9.78 -3.81
C ASP A 81 10.46 -10.77 -4.96
N PRO A 82 9.35 -11.54 -4.93
CA PRO A 82 9.15 -12.62 -5.89
C PRO A 82 8.93 -12.14 -7.33
N VAL A 83 8.57 -10.87 -7.54
CA VAL A 83 8.15 -10.31 -8.84
C VAL A 83 9.26 -9.46 -9.46
N TRP A 84 9.91 -8.62 -8.67
CA TRP A 84 10.89 -7.64 -9.14
C TRP A 84 12.32 -7.92 -8.69
N GLY A 85 12.51 -8.91 -7.80
CA GLY A 85 13.84 -9.38 -7.41
C GLY A 85 14.60 -8.42 -6.51
N ARG A 86 13.91 -7.43 -5.90
CA ARG A 86 14.45 -6.58 -4.84
C ARG A 86 14.89 -7.43 -3.65
N ARG A 87 16.06 -7.14 -3.10
CA ARG A 87 16.67 -7.93 -2.02
C ARG A 87 16.82 -7.08 -0.77
N THR A 88 16.10 -7.44 0.27
CA THR A 88 16.16 -6.77 1.57
C THR A 88 16.57 -7.70 2.69
N ARG A 89 17.07 -7.12 3.78
CA ARG A 89 17.31 -7.82 5.05
C ARG A 89 16.73 -7.00 6.19
N TRP A 90 16.40 -7.67 7.28
CA TRP A 90 15.91 -6.99 8.47
C TRP A 90 17.06 -6.26 9.18
N ILE A 91 16.90 -4.96 9.39
CA ILE A 91 17.78 -4.13 10.19
C ILE A 91 17.02 -3.73 11.45
N GLU A 92 17.42 -4.31 12.59
CA GLU A 92 16.81 -4.08 13.89
C GLU A 92 17.34 -2.79 14.55
N HIS A 93 16.47 -2.11 15.29
CA HIS A 93 16.77 -0.97 16.16
C HIS A 93 15.92 -1.06 17.45
N GLU A 94 16.19 -0.21 18.44
CA GLU A 94 15.60 -0.31 19.80
C GLU A 94 14.07 -0.41 19.83
N SER A 95 13.38 0.29 18.93
CA SER A 95 11.91 0.31 18.82
C SER A 95 11.31 -0.55 17.70
N GLY A 96 12.08 -1.40 17.02
CA GLY A 96 11.60 -2.21 15.90
C GLY A 96 12.67 -2.52 14.84
N GLY A 97 12.32 -2.38 13.56
CA GLY A 97 13.27 -2.57 12.47
C GLY A 97 12.65 -2.31 11.11
N TYR A 98 13.49 -2.31 10.07
CA TYR A 98 13.08 -2.11 8.70
C TYR A 98 13.69 -3.16 7.77
N TRP A 99 13.00 -3.46 6.68
CA TRP A 99 13.55 -4.23 5.57
C TRP A 99 14.36 -3.31 4.68
N ASP A 100 15.68 -3.29 4.85
CA ASP A 100 16.56 -2.41 4.11
C ASP A 100 17.20 -3.12 2.91
N TYR A 101 17.42 -2.36 1.83
CA TYR A 101 18.07 -2.86 0.62
C TYR A 101 19.52 -3.23 0.95
N CYS A 102 19.92 -4.44 0.56
CA CYS A 102 21.25 -4.97 0.92
C CYS A 102 22.04 -5.50 -0.26
N ASP A 103 21.37 -6.03 -1.28
CA ASP A 103 22.00 -6.43 -2.54
C ASP A 103 21.33 -5.67 -3.69
N PHE A 104 22.11 -5.31 -4.70
CA PHE A 104 21.67 -4.45 -5.81
C PHE A 104 21.98 -5.13 -7.16
N PRO A 105 21.14 -6.09 -7.61
CA PRO A 105 21.46 -6.97 -8.74
C PRO A 105 21.68 -6.24 -10.06
N LEU A 106 21.01 -5.10 -10.23
CA LEU A 106 21.06 -4.27 -11.43
C LEU A 106 22.02 -3.07 -11.29
N ARG A 107 22.87 -3.03 -10.25
CA ARG A 107 23.77 -1.88 -9.99
C ARG A 107 24.69 -1.56 -11.18
N ASP A 108 25.25 -2.61 -11.77
CA ASP A 108 26.25 -2.53 -12.85
C ASP A 108 25.72 -3.17 -14.14
N ALA A 109 24.40 -3.35 -14.24
CA ALA A 109 23.77 -3.97 -15.41
C ALA A 109 23.87 -3.05 -16.62
N ASP A 110 24.18 -3.63 -17.78
CA ASP A 110 24.02 -2.96 -19.07
C ASP A 110 22.57 -3.04 -19.57
N GLU A 111 22.30 -2.42 -20.72
CA GLU A 111 20.96 -2.39 -21.32
C GLU A 111 20.41 -3.80 -21.59
N GLY A 112 21.26 -4.72 -22.04
CA GLY A 112 20.86 -6.10 -22.33
C GLY A 112 20.47 -6.84 -21.05
N ALA A 113 21.27 -6.74 -19.99
CA ALA A 113 20.98 -7.35 -18.70
C ALA A 113 19.71 -6.77 -18.05
N VAL A 114 19.41 -5.49 -18.27
CA VAL A 114 18.14 -4.88 -17.82
C VAL A 114 16.96 -5.41 -18.64
N ALA A 115 17.10 -5.52 -19.96
CA ALA A 115 16.05 -6.05 -20.84
C ALA A 115 15.74 -7.52 -20.57
N ASP A 116 16.75 -8.33 -20.24
CA ASP A 116 16.62 -9.75 -19.91
C ASP A 116 16.22 -10.01 -18.45
N TRP A 117 16.12 -8.96 -17.62
CA TRP A 117 15.71 -9.12 -16.22
C TRP A 117 14.27 -9.64 -16.14
N PRO A 118 14.02 -10.76 -15.42
CA PRO A 118 12.67 -11.30 -15.29
C PRO A 118 11.70 -10.24 -14.77
N SER A 119 10.69 -9.93 -15.57
CA SER A 119 9.70 -8.89 -15.31
C SER A 119 8.30 -9.46 -15.51
N PRO A 120 7.30 -9.06 -14.72
CA PRO A 120 5.96 -9.59 -14.85
C PRO A 120 5.29 -9.14 -16.15
N SER A 121 4.42 -9.99 -16.68
CA SER A 121 3.44 -9.58 -17.68
C SER A 121 2.26 -8.88 -17.01
N PRO A 122 1.61 -7.90 -17.66
CA PRO A 122 0.31 -7.39 -17.20
C PRO A 122 -0.72 -8.51 -16.97
N ASP A 123 -0.67 -9.57 -17.77
CA ASP A 123 -1.59 -10.71 -17.67
C ASP A 123 -1.36 -11.57 -16.42
N ASP A 124 -0.25 -11.39 -15.70
CA ASP A 124 0.04 -12.09 -14.45
C ASP A 124 -0.74 -11.52 -13.26
N TYR A 125 -1.56 -10.48 -13.46
CA TYR A 125 -2.26 -9.79 -12.38
C TYR A 125 -3.77 -10.07 -12.37
N ASP A 126 -4.31 -10.23 -11.16
CA ASP A 126 -5.73 -10.49 -10.94
C ASP A 126 -6.53 -9.18 -10.89
N TYR A 127 -6.87 -8.66 -12.07
CA TYR A 127 -7.69 -7.46 -12.21
C TYR A 127 -9.12 -7.64 -11.69
N ASN A 128 -9.65 -8.88 -11.70
CA ASN A 128 -10.99 -9.16 -11.17
C ASN A 128 -11.02 -8.97 -9.66
N GLN A 129 -10.00 -9.43 -8.94
CA GLN A 129 -9.84 -9.18 -7.52
C GLN A 129 -9.74 -7.69 -7.22
N MET A 130 -8.93 -6.94 -7.99
CA MET A 130 -8.79 -5.50 -7.82
C MET A 130 -10.14 -4.77 -8.00
N VAL A 131 -10.89 -5.10 -9.05
CA VAL A 131 -12.21 -4.50 -9.32
C VAL A 131 -13.21 -4.82 -8.22
N ALA A 132 -13.23 -6.07 -7.74
CA ALA A 132 -14.11 -6.49 -6.65
C ALA A 132 -13.80 -5.72 -5.36
N GLU A 133 -12.52 -5.59 -5.00
CA GLU A 133 -12.11 -4.85 -3.81
C GLU A 133 -12.40 -3.35 -3.94
N ALA A 134 -12.16 -2.76 -5.10
CA ALA A 134 -12.48 -1.36 -5.36
C ALA A 134 -13.99 -1.07 -5.21
N ARG A 135 -14.86 -2.01 -5.64
CA ARG A 135 -16.32 -1.90 -5.43
C ARG A 135 -16.67 -1.96 -3.95
N ARG A 136 -16.15 -2.94 -3.22
CA ARG A 136 -16.36 -3.11 -1.78
C ARG A 136 -15.93 -1.88 -0.99
N LEU A 137 -14.78 -1.29 -1.31
CA LEU A 137 -14.27 -0.10 -0.62
C LEU A 137 -15.11 1.15 -0.94
N ARG A 138 -15.62 1.28 -2.16
CA ARG A 138 -16.50 2.41 -2.54
C ARG A 138 -17.81 2.43 -1.75
N GLU A 139 -18.32 1.28 -1.32
CA GLU A 139 -19.51 1.19 -0.46
C GLU A 139 -19.31 1.87 0.89
N LEU A 140 -18.07 2.11 1.32
CA LEU A 140 -17.73 2.84 2.54
C LEU A 140 -17.77 4.37 2.38
N GLY A 141 -18.11 4.89 1.19
CA GLY A 141 -18.19 6.34 0.94
C GLY A 141 -16.83 7.07 0.83
N VAL A 142 -15.73 6.32 0.80
CA VAL A 142 -14.36 6.82 0.65
C VAL A 142 -13.96 6.91 -0.83
N ALA A 143 -12.93 7.71 -1.14
CA ALA A 143 -12.26 7.59 -2.43
C ALA A 143 -11.41 6.31 -2.47
N VAL A 144 -11.24 5.74 -3.66
CA VAL A 144 -10.41 4.55 -3.87
C VAL A 144 -9.39 4.86 -4.94
N PHE A 145 -8.13 4.55 -4.68
CA PHE A 145 -7.03 4.75 -5.61
C PHE A 145 -6.24 3.44 -5.77
N TYR A 146 -5.62 3.28 -6.93
CA TYR A 146 -4.67 2.19 -7.17
C TYR A 146 -3.29 2.60 -6.68
N GLY A 147 -2.67 1.76 -5.83
CA GLY A 147 -1.35 2.00 -5.21
C GLY A 147 -0.41 0.81 -5.36
#